data_AF-E3NT80-F1
#
_entry.id   AF-E3NT80-F1
#
_cell.length_a   1.000
_cell.length_b   1.000
_cell.length_c   1.000
_cell.angle_alpha   90.00
_cell.angle_beta   90.00
_cell.angle_gamma   90.00
#
_symmetry.space_group_name_H-M   'P 1'
#
loop_
_entity.id
_entity.type
_entity.pdbx_description
1 polymer ?
#
loop_
_entity_poly.entity_id
_entity_poly.type
_entity_poly.pdbx_seq_one_letter_code
_entity_poly.pdbx_strand_id
1 'polypeptide(L)' 'MAALWIHDLRNPKSVANPETEMGHPLELMMEGANHGGLWRVAYLARTALPFAAIYGYASDKLPMQKLLTKFKK' A
#
# COMPACT_ATOMS: atom_id res chain seq x y z
N MET A 1 3.64 -1.52 -15.34
CA MET A 1 3.28 -2.90 -15.74
C MET A 1 4.44 -3.56 -16.49
N ALA A 2 4.70 -3.24 -17.76
CA ALA A 2 5.77 -3.89 -18.54
C ALA A 2 7.17 -3.78 -17.90
N ALA A 3 7.50 -2.65 -17.26
CA ALA A 3 8.78 -2.47 -16.58
C ALA A 3 9.03 -3.48 -15.43
N LEU A 4 7.99 -3.88 -14.69
CA LEU A 4 8.13 -4.87 -13.62
C LEU A 4 8.35 -6.29 -14.16
N TRP A 5 7.73 -6.61 -15.31
CA TRP A 5 8.01 -7.88 -15.98
C TRP A 5 9.43 -7.94 -16.53
N ILE A 6 9.92 -6.84 -17.12
CA ILE A 6 11.31 -6.76 -17.57
C ILE A 6 12.26 -6.87 -16.37
N HIS A 7 11.94 -6.24 -15.24
CA HIS A 7 12.69 -6.39 -14.01
C HIS A 7 12.76 -7.85 -13.57
N ASP A 8 11.64 -8.56 -13.49
CA ASP A 8 11.61 -9.95 -13.05
C ASP A 8 12.40 -10.89 -13.96
N LEU A 9 12.32 -10.68 -15.28
CA LEU A 9 13.09 -11.47 -16.25
C LEU A 9 14.59 -11.19 -16.21
N ARG A 10 14.99 -9.97 -15.84
CA ARG A 10 16.39 -9.53 -15.86
C ARG A 10 17.06 -9.56 -14.50
N ASN A 11 16.30 -9.78 -13.42
CA ASN A 11 16.79 -9.84 -12.06
C ASN A 11 16.62 -11.27 -11.51
N PRO A 12 17.70 -12.08 -11.48
CA PRO A 12 17.66 -13.43 -10.92
C PRO A 12 17.27 -13.47 -9.44
N LYS A 13 17.38 -12.36 -8.71
CA LYS A 13 17.01 -12.23 -7.30
C LYS A 13 15.60 -11.66 -7.11
N SER A 14 14.82 -11.48 -8.17
CA SER A 14 13.43 -11.04 -8.04
C SER A 14 12.65 -12.05 -7.19
N VAL A 15 11.72 -11.57 -6.36
CA VAL A 15 10.78 -12.42 -5.61
C VAL A 15 9.83 -13.20 -6.53
N ALA A 16 9.79 -12.87 -7.82
CA ALA A 16 9.06 -13.65 -8.83
C ALA A 16 9.81 -14.93 -9.26
N ASN A 17 11.11 -15.03 -9.00
CA ASN A 17 11.87 -16.25 -9.24
C ASN A 17 11.66 -17.23 -8.08
N PRO A 18 11.12 -18.45 -8.32
CA PRO A 18 10.85 -19.42 -7.27
C PRO A 18 12.11 -19.94 -6.56
N GLU A 19 13.30 -19.77 -7.15
CA GLU A 19 14.57 -20.12 -6.52
C GLU A 19 15.07 -19.04 -5.56
N THR A 20 14.48 -17.84 -5.56
CA THR A 20 14.82 -16.78 -4.62
C THR A 20 14.23 -17.10 -3.26
N GLU A 21 15.09 -17.34 -2.26
CA GLU A 21 14.68 -17.49 -0.87
C GLU A 21 14.29 -16.13 -0.28
N MET A 22 13.08 -16.05 0.28
CA MET A 22 12.59 -14.84 0.96
C MET A 22 12.88 -14.92 2.45
N GLY A 23 13.39 -13.83 3.01
CA GLY A 23 13.65 -13.72 4.45
C GLY A 23 12.34 -13.56 5.26
N HIS A 24 11.30 -13.01 4.62
CA HIS A 24 10.01 -12.77 5.24
C HIS A 24 8.86 -12.86 4.21
N PRO A 25 7.70 -13.48 4.55
CA PRO A 25 6.58 -13.63 3.62
C PRO A 25 6.05 -12.30 3.03
N LEU A 26 6.18 -11.19 3.76
CA LEU A 26 5.74 -9.87 3.30
C LEU A 26 6.67 -9.22 2.26
N GLU A 27 7.82 -9.80 1.96
CA GLU A 27 8.73 -9.28 0.91
C GLU A 27 8.05 -9.19 -0.45
N LEU A 28 7.14 -10.12 -0.77
CA LEU A 28 6.29 -10.07 -1.97
C LEU A 28 5.48 -8.77 -2.08
N MET A 29 4.93 -8.31 -0.95
CA MET A 29 4.14 -7.08 -0.90
C MET A 29 5.06 -5.85 -0.95
N MET A 30 6.22 -5.93 -0.31
CA MET A 30 7.20 -4.84 -0.28
C MET A 30 7.76 -4.57 -1.68
N GLU A 31 8.18 -5.59 -2.43
CA GLU A 31 8.63 -5.41 -3.82
C GLU A 31 7.49 -4.96 -4.76
N GLY A 32 6.27 -5.41 -4.47
CA GLY A 32 5.04 -4.99 -5.17
C GLY A 32 4.56 -3.57 -4.83
N ALA A 33 5.13 -2.88 -3.85
CA ALA A 33 4.70 -1.53 -3.47
C ALA A 33 5.16 -0.43 -4.46
N ASN A 34 5.96 -0.80 -5.46
CA ASN A 34 6.43 0.10 -6.52
C ASN A 34 5.31 0.50 -7.51
N HIS A 35 5.50 1.59 -8.26
CA HIS A 35 4.53 2.03 -9.28
C HIS A 35 4.25 0.92 -10.31
N GLY A 36 3.00 0.44 -10.32
CA GLY A 36 2.56 -0.68 -11.15
C GLY A 36 2.57 -2.05 -10.45
N GLY A 37 3.16 -2.16 -9.25
CA GLY A 37 3.11 -3.38 -8.44
C GLY A 37 1.82 -3.51 -7.63
N LEU A 38 1.04 -2.43 -7.53
CA LEU A 38 -0.36 -2.42 -7.06
C LEU A 38 -1.24 -3.46 -7.80
N TRP A 39 -0.87 -3.87 -9.01
CA TRP A 39 -1.57 -4.90 -9.79
C TRP A 39 -1.12 -6.34 -9.47
N ARG A 40 -0.04 -6.50 -8.70
CA ARG A 40 0.53 -7.80 -8.27
C ARG A 40 0.17 -8.16 -6.82
N VAL A 41 -0.28 -7.19 -6.03
CA VAL A 41 -0.71 -7.44 -4.65
C VAL A 41 -2.14 -7.99 -4.62
N ALA A 42 -2.41 -8.87 -3.66
CA ALA A 42 -3.73 -9.50 -3.49
C ALA A 42 -4.82 -8.53 -2.96
N TYR A 43 -4.49 -7.27 -2.74
CA TYR A 43 -5.39 -6.25 -2.21
C TYR A 43 -5.82 -5.27 -3.30
N LEU A 44 -7.13 -5.01 -3.38
CA LEU A 44 -7.65 -3.95 -4.25
C LEU A 44 -7.19 -2.59 -3.70
N ALA A 45 -6.73 -1.70 -4.56
CA ALA A 45 -6.41 -0.32 -4.17
C ALA A 45 -7.57 0.38 -3.41
N ARG A 46 -8.81 0.01 -3.74
CA ARG A 46 -10.04 0.49 -3.11
C ARG A 46 -10.17 0.10 -1.63
N THR A 47 -9.38 -0.84 -1.09
CA THR A 47 -9.47 -1.16 0.33
C THR A 47 -8.89 -0.06 1.20
N ALA A 48 -7.81 0.60 0.78
CA ALA A 48 -7.14 1.64 1.58
C ALA A 48 -7.64 3.06 1.27
N LEU A 49 -7.97 3.34 0.01
CA LEU A 49 -8.30 4.69 -0.46
C LEU A 49 -9.51 5.34 0.25
N PRO A 50 -10.63 4.64 0.54
CA PRO A 50 -11.76 5.24 1.24
C PRO A 50 -11.41 5.67 2.67
N PHE A 51 -10.63 4.88 3.41
CA PHE A 51 -10.20 5.24 4.76
C PHE A 51 -9.24 6.43 4.73
N ALA A 52 -8.30 6.44 3.80
CA ALA A 52 -7.40 7.58 3.60
C ALA A 52 -8.18 8.86 3.26
N ALA A 53 -9.22 8.75 2.42
CA ALA A 53 -10.09 9.88 2.06
C ALA A 53 -10.89 10.39 3.26
N ILE A 54 -11.51 9.50 4.04
CA ILE A 54 -12.24 9.86 5.26
C ILE A 54 -11.29 10.50 6.28
N TYR A 55 -10.12 9.90 6.50
CA TYR A 55 -9.12 10.41 7.43
C TYR A 55 -8.64 11.80 7.03
N GLY A 56 -8.26 12.01 5.76
CA GLY A 56 -7.84 13.30 5.24
C GLY A 56 -8.95 14.36 5.30
N TYR A 57 -10.19 13.97 5.02
CA TYR A 57 -11.34 14.87 5.16
C TYR A 57 -11.59 15.24 6.62
N ALA A 58 -11.54 14.27 7.53
CA ALA A 58 -11.76 14.50 8.96
C ALA A 58 -10.66 15.37 9.58
N SER A 59 -9.40 15.17 9.18
CA SER A 59 -8.28 15.96 9.69
C SER A 59 -8.30 17.40 9.19
N ASP A 60 -8.70 17.64 7.93
CA ASP A 60 -8.64 18.97 7.31
C ASP A 60 -9.95 19.77 7.46
N LYS A 61 -11.11 19.11 7.38
CA LYS A 61 -12.42 19.79 7.29
C LYS A 61 -13.26 19.73 8.55
N LEU A 62 -13.04 18.77 9.45
CA LEU A 62 -13.81 18.71 10.70
C LEU A 62 -13.12 19.52 11.80
N PRO A 63 -13.85 20.38 12.54
CA PRO A 63 -13.29 21.12 13.67
C PRO A 63 -13.20 20.20 14.90
N MET A 64 -12.34 19.19 14.84
CA MET A 64 -12.20 18.13 15.85
C MET A 64 -11.94 18.69 17.26
N GLN A 65 -11.23 19.83 17.36
CA GLN A 65 -11.00 20.54 18.62
C GLN A 65 -12.28 21.10 19.25
N LYS A 66 -13.21 21.63 18.44
CA LYS A 66 -14.53 22.12 18.92
C LYS A 66 -15.42 20.95 19.34
N LEU A 67 -15.32 19.81 18.67
CA LEU A 67 -16.07 18.61 19.04
C LEU A 67 -15.58 18.07 20.39
N LEU A 68 -14.27 17.90 20.56
CA LEU A 68 -13.66 17.37 21.79
C LEU A 68 -13.90 18.23 23.03
N THR A 69 -13.97 19.56 22.86
CA THR A 69 -14.30 20.49 23.95
C THR A 69 -15.78 20.44 24.34
N LYS A 70 -16.67 20.10 23.41
CA LYS A 70 -18.11 19.94 23.66
C LYS A 70 -18.43 18.64 24.41
N PHE A 71 -17.64 17.58 24.22
CA PHE A 71 -17.77 16.30 24.94
C PHE A 71 -17.08 16.27 26.33
N LYS A 72 -16.28 17.31 26.66
CA LYS A 72 -15.66 17.48 27.98
C LYS A 72 -16.53 18.28 28.97
N LYS A 73 -17.77 18.58 28.61
CA LYS A 73 -18.75 19.29 29.43
C LYS A 73 -19.89 18.36 29.79
#